data_AF-A0A925YMQ9-F1
#
_entry.id   AF-A0A925YMQ9-F1
#
_cell.length_a   1.000
_cell.length_b   1.000
_cell.length_c   1.000
_cell.angle_alpha   90.00
_cell.angle_beta   90.00
_cell.angle_gamma   90.00
#
_symmetry.space_group_name_H-M   'P 1'
#
loop_
_entity.id
_entity.type
_entity.pdbx_description
1 polymer ?
#
loop_
_entity_poly.entity_id
_entity_poly.type
_entity_poly.pdbx_seq_one_letter_code
_entity_poly.pdbx_strand_id
1 'polypeptide(L)'
;MALPHLIKYVYTNGTDEVIRRGKKIHANGFVELIEYDELLGSVTFRVKDDSYATYYKVNVQKFKDLKTLSLRCSCPYNLGDICRHESAALIQLQELLDKNMLQAEKTSYDQRHTVVKMKFIDLKTIKLLCSPESYLQADEYLRNQQAKITFAQDEIVKATVELESSTYPVVIRKNEERNFDTSCDYEDAAHPLCLPKVIVLLQLLQTHGPHYFDSIRNWDKEKNKLLEAYGYSLNDDLKGKFEFAYKEGKPFLRVLDTSIKRITPVAVNKPRPVEMEIAVQEESALPSPLRSGLRLGIVFNFNHKSYPFFQVEAVQGETDEEQKTFIGKTEKLDLSKFVNVDVLTEEDKQLLPSLRRMQESEVTKYLNRNSPFSGIWENIIHQESDELPEETRHLMIEYLHPRLKKIFTEVASNPFVFYLQGHKPFKTDSLKTLGIVPDFITPHFKVVTKKDKYEVSCWVSINGNNMEVSNNALTSGLLFFYGENIYLWNNIEDVTHVEKFIGKERVMISKADWPQQL
;
A
#
# COMPACT_ATOMS: atom_id res chain seq x y z
N MET A 1 9.74 -6.13 3.71
CA MET A 1 9.01 -7.32 4.18
C MET A 1 7.62 -7.28 3.58
N ALA A 2 7.09 -8.41 3.10
CA ALA A 2 5.71 -8.49 2.64
C ALA A 2 4.76 -8.12 3.78
N LEU A 3 3.72 -7.33 3.51
CA LEU A 3 2.70 -7.02 4.50
C LEU A 3 2.03 -8.33 4.96
N PRO A 4 1.82 -8.52 6.27
CA PRO A 4 1.08 -9.67 6.76
C PRO A 4 -0.30 -9.79 6.10
N HIS A 5 -0.78 -11.02 5.94
CA HIS A 5 -1.92 -11.33 5.09
C HIS A 5 -3.20 -10.56 5.47
N LEU A 6 -3.51 -10.41 6.77
CA LEU A 6 -4.68 -9.65 7.22
C LEU A 6 -4.56 -8.15 6.91
N ILE A 7 -3.34 -7.61 6.97
CA ILE A 7 -3.07 -6.21 6.63
C ILE A 7 -3.17 -6.00 5.12
N LYS A 8 -2.65 -6.94 4.32
CA LYS A 8 -2.82 -6.94 2.86
C LYS A 8 -4.31 -6.90 2.49
N TYR A 9 -5.15 -7.69 3.17
CA TYR A 9 -6.61 -7.69 2.98
C TYR A 9 -7.22 -6.30 3.25
N VAL A 10 -6.84 -5.64 4.35
CA VAL A 10 -7.34 -4.29 4.68
C VAL A 10 -6.99 -3.26 3.61
N TYR A 11 -5.77 -3.27 3.09
CA TYR A 11 -5.37 -2.31 2.05
C TYR A 11 -5.95 -2.63 0.67
N THR A 12 -6.29 -3.89 0.41
CA THR A 12 -6.88 -4.32 -0.86
C THR A 12 -8.35 -3.94 -0.93
N ASN A 13 -9.10 -4.20 0.14
CA ASN A 13 -10.56 -4.04 0.19
C ASN A 13 -11.02 -2.72 0.83
N GLY A 14 -10.12 -2.01 1.53
CA GLY A 14 -10.44 -0.75 2.22
C GLY A 14 -10.34 0.50 1.34
N THR A 15 -11.20 1.49 1.61
CA THR A 15 -11.00 2.86 1.13
C THR A 15 -9.95 3.60 2.00
N ASP A 16 -9.30 4.64 1.49
CA ASP A 16 -8.26 5.35 2.27
C ASP A 16 -8.83 5.97 3.55
N GLU A 17 -10.09 6.41 3.49
CA GLU A 17 -10.80 6.90 4.67
C GLU A 17 -11.05 5.78 5.68
N VAL A 18 -11.56 4.62 5.23
CA VAL A 18 -11.81 3.44 6.07
C VAL A 18 -10.52 2.96 6.72
N ILE A 19 -9.42 2.87 5.97
CA ILE A 19 -8.11 2.46 6.48
C ILE A 19 -7.58 3.48 7.49
N ARG A 20 -7.66 4.77 7.19
CA ARG A 20 -7.19 5.84 8.09
C ARG A 20 -8.00 5.86 9.39
N ARG A 21 -9.33 5.72 9.32
CA ARG A 21 -10.21 5.67 10.49
C ARG A 21 -10.03 4.38 11.28
N GLY A 22 -9.92 3.23 10.62
CA GLY A 22 -9.64 1.95 11.26
C GLY A 22 -8.32 1.97 12.03
N LYS A 23 -7.26 2.53 11.44
CA LYS A 23 -5.99 2.77 12.14
C LYS A 23 -6.14 3.68 13.36
N LYS A 24 -6.96 4.74 13.25
CA LYS A 24 -7.23 5.66 14.37
C LYS A 24 -7.96 4.96 15.52
N ILE A 25 -8.97 4.14 15.21
CA ILE A 25 -9.71 3.34 16.19
C ILE A 25 -8.75 2.38 16.91
N HIS A 26 -7.95 1.63 16.15
CA HIS A 26 -6.96 0.72 16.72
C HIS A 26 -5.92 1.44 17.59
N ALA A 27 -5.34 2.54 17.09
CA ALA A 27 -4.34 3.32 17.83
C ALA A 27 -4.87 3.93 19.14
N ASN A 28 -6.17 4.21 19.22
CA ASN A 28 -6.84 4.69 20.43
C ASN A 28 -7.17 3.55 21.42
N GLY A 29 -6.88 2.29 21.10
CA GLY A 29 -7.23 1.14 21.93
C GLY A 29 -8.73 0.86 21.97
N PHE A 30 -9.46 1.23 20.92
CA PHE A 30 -10.93 1.07 20.85
C PHE A 30 -11.37 -0.30 20.32
N VAL A 31 -10.45 -1.28 20.31
CA VAL A 31 -10.70 -2.65 19.88
C VAL A 31 -10.41 -3.59 21.05
N GLU A 32 -11.43 -4.31 21.50
CA GLU A 32 -11.33 -5.27 22.58
C GLU A 32 -11.63 -6.67 22.04
N LEU A 33 -10.78 -7.65 22.36
CA LEU A 33 -11.06 -9.06 22.06
C LEU A 33 -12.16 -9.56 23.00
N ILE A 34 -13.26 -10.08 22.45
CA ILE A 34 -14.34 -10.70 23.25
C ILE A 34 -14.13 -12.21 23.33
N GLU A 35 -13.88 -12.84 22.19
CA GLU A 35 -13.90 -14.29 22.05
C GLU A 35 -12.89 -14.73 20.99
N TYR A 36 -12.25 -15.86 21.23
CA TYR A 36 -11.34 -16.51 20.31
C TYR A 36 -11.59 -18.02 20.33
N ASP A 37 -11.87 -18.59 19.17
CA ASP A 37 -12.01 -20.02 18.94
C ASP A 37 -10.94 -20.46 17.94
N GLU A 38 -9.95 -21.20 18.44
CA GLU A 38 -8.82 -21.71 17.66
C GLU A 38 -9.23 -22.81 16.67
N LEU A 39 -10.16 -23.69 17.07
CA LEU A 39 -10.62 -24.84 16.28
C LEU A 39 -11.35 -24.37 15.01
N LEU A 40 -12.19 -23.35 15.15
CA LEU A 40 -12.92 -22.75 14.03
C LEU A 40 -12.15 -21.64 13.34
N GLY A 41 -10.99 -21.24 13.87
CA GLY A 41 -10.22 -20.09 13.40
C GLY A 41 -11.08 -18.84 13.37
N SER A 42 -11.85 -18.60 14.44
CA SER A 42 -12.78 -17.47 14.53
C SER A 42 -12.49 -16.58 15.73
N VAL A 43 -12.66 -15.27 15.54
CA VAL A 43 -12.36 -14.24 16.54
C VAL A 43 -13.49 -13.22 16.54
N THR A 44 -13.96 -12.84 17.71
CA THR A 44 -14.95 -11.76 17.87
C THR A 44 -14.32 -10.58 18.61
N PHE A 45 -14.42 -9.41 18.01
CA PHE A 45 -13.98 -8.14 18.60
C PHE A 45 -15.17 -7.24 18.94
N ARG A 46 -15.04 -6.49 20.04
CA ARG A 46 -15.83 -5.30 20.33
C ARG A 46 -15.06 -4.09 19.80
N VAL A 47 -15.67 -3.30 18.96
CA VAL A 47 -15.03 -2.11 18.39
C VAL A 47 -15.85 -0.88 18.73
N LYS A 48 -15.24 0.11 19.39
CA LYS A 48 -15.84 1.42 19.63
C LYS A 48 -15.61 2.33 18.43
N ASP A 49 -16.63 3.10 18.06
CA ASP A 49 -16.54 4.05 16.95
C ASP A 49 -15.56 5.21 17.23
N ASP A 50 -15.01 5.83 16.17
CA ASP A 50 -14.07 6.95 16.31
C ASP A 50 -14.77 8.30 16.55
N SER A 51 -16.02 8.42 16.09
CA SER A 51 -16.81 9.66 16.19
C SER A 51 -17.83 9.59 17.33
N TYR A 52 -18.37 8.40 17.62
CA TYR A 52 -19.45 8.22 18.60
C TYR A 52 -19.06 7.20 19.68
N ALA A 53 -19.70 7.26 20.85
CA ALA A 53 -19.49 6.29 21.92
C ALA A 53 -20.27 4.98 21.71
N THR A 54 -20.55 4.60 20.46
CA THR A 54 -21.25 3.36 20.10
C THR A 54 -20.25 2.23 19.91
N TYR A 55 -20.69 1.01 20.23
CA TYR A 55 -19.89 -0.21 20.07
C TYR A 55 -20.54 -1.13 19.06
N TYR A 56 -19.71 -1.70 18.20
CA TYR A 56 -20.10 -2.70 17.22
C TYR A 56 -19.35 -3.99 17.48
N LYS A 57 -19.96 -5.13 17.12
CA LYS A 57 -19.31 -6.43 17.16
C LYS A 57 -18.79 -6.76 15.77
N VAL A 58 -17.53 -7.16 15.68
CA VAL A 58 -16.91 -7.64 14.45
C VAL A 58 -16.56 -9.11 14.66
N ASN A 59 -17.13 -9.98 13.84
CA ASN A 59 -16.80 -11.39 13.81
C ASN A 59 -15.90 -11.67 12.60
N VAL A 60 -14.75 -12.29 12.86
CA VAL A 60 -13.76 -12.68 11.87
C VAL A 60 -13.69 -14.20 11.88
N GLN A 61 -13.88 -14.86 10.75
CA GLN A 61 -13.81 -16.31 10.63
C GLN A 61 -12.77 -16.72 9.60
N LYS A 62 -12.17 -17.90 9.81
CA LYS A 62 -11.15 -18.50 8.94
C LYS A 62 -9.97 -17.57 8.67
N PHE A 63 -9.52 -16.82 9.68
CA PHE A 63 -8.48 -15.80 9.52
C PHE A 63 -7.07 -16.33 9.18
N LYS A 64 -6.88 -17.66 9.20
CA LYS A 64 -5.64 -18.33 8.80
C LYS A 64 -5.44 -18.36 7.28
N ASP A 65 -6.51 -18.22 6.49
CA ASP A 65 -6.46 -18.25 5.02
C ASP A 65 -7.22 -17.05 4.41
N LEU A 66 -6.53 -16.29 3.58
CA LEU A 66 -7.06 -15.12 2.87
C LEU A 66 -8.24 -15.45 1.97
N LYS A 67 -8.23 -16.61 1.30
CA LYS A 67 -9.26 -16.98 0.32
C LYS A 67 -10.59 -17.32 0.99
N THR A 68 -10.55 -17.76 2.24
CA THR A 68 -11.73 -18.20 2.99
C THR A 68 -12.11 -17.27 4.14
N LEU A 69 -11.35 -16.18 4.33
CA LEU A 69 -11.60 -15.14 5.33
C LEU A 69 -13.01 -14.56 5.18
N SER A 70 -13.79 -14.60 6.25
CA SER A 70 -15.12 -14.01 6.31
C SER A 70 -15.19 -12.98 7.43
N LEU A 71 -15.71 -11.79 7.12
CA LEU A 71 -15.85 -10.67 8.04
C LEU A 71 -17.32 -10.28 8.14
N ARG A 72 -17.80 -10.06 9.37
CA ARG A 72 -19.12 -9.50 9.62
C ARG A 72 -19.08 -8.49 10.75
N CYS A 73 -19.33 -7.23 10.43
CA CYS A 73 -19.59 -6.19 11.42
C CYS A 73 -21.09 -5.98 11.66
N SER A 74 -21.45 -5.66 12.90
CA SER A 74 -22.82 -5.24 13.27
C SER A 74 -23.12 -3.76 12.98
N CYS A 75 -22.25 -3.05 12.26
CA CYS A 75 -22.46 -1.64 11.94
C CYS A 75 -23.43 -1.48 10.75
N PRO A 76 -24.17 -0.37 10.65
CA PRO A 76 -25.10 -0.12 9.53
C PRO A 76 -24.40 0.26 8.22
N TYR A 77 -23.06 0.20 8.16
CA TYR A 77 -22.28 0.58 6.97
C TYR A 77 -22.33 -0.52 5.91
N ASN A 78 -22.77 -0.18 4.71
CA ASN A 78 -22.92 -1.09 3.56
C ASN A 78 -22.29 -0.53 2.26
N LEU A 79 -21.51 0.55 2.36
CA LEU A 79 -21.00 1.32 1.21
C LEU A 79 -19.59 0.88 0.73
N GLY A 80 -19.09 -0.27 1.22
CA GLY A 80 -17.79 -0.81 0.84
C GLY A 80 -17.58 -2.24 1.33
N ASP A 81 -16.52 -2.88 0.82
CA ASP A 81 -16.20 -4.29 1.09
C ASP A 81 -15.82 -4.56 2.55
N ILE A 82 -15.21 -3.56 3.20
CA ILE A 82 -14.97 -3.56 4.64
C ILE A 82 -15.30 -2.20 5.24
N CYS A 83 -15.76 -2.20 6.49
CA CYS A 83 -16.00 -0.99 7.27
C CYS A 83 -14.77 -0.58 8.09
N ARG A 84 -14.82 0.61 8.70
CA ARG A 84 -13.76 1.12 9.60
C ARG A 84 -13.54 0.23 10.82
N HIS A 85 -14.59 -0.43 11.31
CA HIS A 85 -14.49 -1.33 12.48
C HIS A 85 -13.84 -2.66 12.12
N GLU A 86 -14.16 -3.23 10.96
CA GLU A 86 -13.50 -4.43 10.43
C GLU A 86 -12.03 -4.18 10.16
N SER A 87 -11.71 -3.03 9.59
CA SER A 87 -10.32 -2.61 9.41
C SER A 87 -9.58 -2.53 10.74
N ALA A 88 -10.18 -1.93 11.77
CA ALA A 88 -9.59 -1.84 13.11
C ALA A 88 -9.42 -3.22 13.76
N ALA A 89 -10.42 -4.09 13.65
CA ALA A 89 -10.41 -5.46 14.17
C ALA A 89 -9.33 -6.32 13.51
N LEU A 90 -9.17 -6.23 12.19
CA LEU A 90 -8.12 -6.96 11.45
C LEU A 90 -6.71 -6.48 11.80
N ILE A 91 -6.52 -5.17 11.99
CA ILE A 91 -5.22 -4.64 12.44
C ILE A 91 -4.91 -5.12 13.85
N GLN A 92 -5.90 -5.09 14.75
CA GLN A 92 -5.74 -5.61 16.11
C GLN A 92 -5.45 -7.12 16.09
N LEU A 93 -6.15 -7.89 15.26
CA LEU A 93 -5.94 -9.32 15.12
C LEU A 93 -4.52 -9.63 14.63
N GLN A 94 -4.03 -8.90 13.62
CA GLN A 94 -2.65 -9.06 13.18
C GLN A 94 -1.66 -8.74 14.31
N GLU A 95 -1.89 -7.68 15.07
CA GLU A 95 -1.03 -7.34 16.20
C GLU A 95 -1.03 -8.44 17.28
N LEU A 96 -2.19 -9.05 17.55
CA LEU A 96 -2.32 -10.16 18.49
C LEU A 96 -1.59 -11.43 17.99
N LEU A 97 -1.66 -11.71 16.69
CA LEU A 97 -0.91 -12.80 16.05
C LEU A 97 0.60 -12.55 16.11
N ASP A 98 1.05 -11.35 15.75
CA ASP A 98 2.46 -10.97 15.79
C ASP A 98 3.04 -11.01 17.21
N LYS A 99 2.19 -10.75 18.22
CA LYS A 99 2.57 -10.80 19.65
C LYS A 99 2.42 -12.21 20.24
N ASN A 100 2.09 -13.22 19.44
CA ASN A 100 1.84 -14.60 19.88
C ASN A 100 0.77 -14.70 21.01
N MET A 101 -0.12 -13.71 21.12
CA MET A 101 -1.14 -13.64 22.19
C MET A 101 -2.38 -14.52 21.91
N LEU A 102 -2.45 -15.15 20.73
CA LEU A 102 -3.50 -16.10 20.34
C LEU A 102 -3.02 -17.58 20.28
N GLN A 103 -1.86 -17.84 20.91
CA GLN A 103 -1.10 -19.09 21.04
C GLN A 103 -0.46 -19.72 19.77
N ALA A 104 0.87 -19.58 19.75
CA ALA A 104 1.93 -20.54 19.42
C ALA A 104 1.93 -21.31 18.09
N GLU A 105 2.42 -20.65 17.03
CA GLU A 105 3.43 -21.34 16.23
C GLU A 105 4.67 -21.57 17.12
N LYS A 106 5.40 -22.68 16.94
CA LYS A 106 6.75 -22.81 17.52
C LYS A 106 7.68 -21.82 16.81
N THR A 107 7.62 -20.55 17.20
CA THR A 107 8.54 -19.53 16.72
C THR A 107 9.90 -19.84 17.33
N SER A 108 10.87 -20.22 16.50
CA SER A 108 12.27 -20.31 16.90
C SER A 108 12.93 -18.96 16.66
N TYR A 109 13.52 -18.36 17.70
CA TYR A 109 14.20 -17.07 17.61
C TYR A 109 15.70 -17.25 17.36
N ASP A 110 16.24 -16.56 16.35
CA ASP A 110 17.68 -16.39 16.18
C ASP A 110 18.15 -15.14 16.94
N GLN A 111 18.89 -15.34 18.03
CA GLN A 111 19.35 -14.26 18.89
C GLN A 111 20.34 -13.31 18.22
N ARG A 112 20.92 -13.67 17.07
CA ARG A 112 21.77 -12.77 16.29
C ARG A 112 20.98 -11.58 15.75
N HIS A 113 19.68 -11.71 15.54
CA HIS A 113 18.81 -10.60 15.16
C HIS A 113 17.36 -10.82 15.58
N THR A 114 16.92 -10.12 16.63
CA THR A 114 15.55 -10.12 17.12
C THR A 114 15.00 -8.70 17.17
N VAL A 115 13.81 -8.50 16.60
CA VAL A 115 13.09 -7.22 16.63
C VAL A 115 12.09 -7.23 17.77
N VAL A 116 12.23 -6.28 18.69
CA VAL A 116 11.41 -6.15 19.87
C VAL A 116 10.50 -4.94 19.76
N LYS A 117 9.19 -5.19 19.75
CA LYS A 117 8.14 -4.17 19.65
C LYS A 117 7.94 -3.42 20.97
N MET A 118 8.81 -2.46 21.27
CA MET A 118 8.67 -1.52 22.39
C MET A 118 9.24 -0.14 22.03
N LYS A 119 8.51 0.95 22.34
CA LYS A 119 8.89 2.34 21.94
C LYS A 119 9.89 3.01 22.89
N PHE A 120 9.88 2.57 24.13
CA PHE A 120 10.76 2.97 25.22
C PHE A 120 11.04 1.71 26.04
N ILE A 121 12.08 1.73 26.87
CA ILE A 121 12.43 0.57 27.69
C ILE A 121 11.34 0.42 28.77
N ASP A 122 10.55 -0.65 28.68
CA ASP A 122 9.44 -0.92 29.59
C ASP A 122 9.59 -2.29 30.27
N LEU A 123 9.54 -2.28 31.60
CA LEU A 123 9.75 -3.47 32.42
C LEU A 123 8.68 -4.53 32.18
N LYS A 124 7.42 -4.15 31.96
CA LYS A 124 6.33 -5.11 31.68
C LYS A 124 6.58 -5.82 30.35
N THR A 125 6.99 -5.07 29.34
CA THR A 125 7.30 -5.60 28.02
C THR A 125 8.53 -6.51 28.04
N ILE A 126 9.58 -6.16 28.78
CA ILE A 126 10.76 -7.04 28.96
C ILE A 126 10.35 -8.38 29.55
N LYS A 127 9.54 -8.39 30.63
CA LYS A 127 9.05 -9.63 31.28
C LYS A 127 8.22 -10.52 30.37
N LEU A 128 7.51 -9.94 29.39
CA LEU A 128 6.71 -10.69 28.43
C LEU A 128 7.57 -11.36 27.35
N LEU A 129 8.76 -10.82 27.08
CA LEU A 129 9.59 -11.17 25.93
C LEU A 129 10.84 -11.99 26.28
N CYS A 130 11.03 -12.31 27.56
CA CYS A 130 12.09 -13.19 28.05
C CYS A 130 11.48 -14.29 28.91
N SER A 131 12.27 -15.34 29.17
CA SER A 131 11.84 -16.38 30.11
C SER A 131 11.81 -15.82 31.55
N PRO A 132 10.93 -16.33 32.42
CA PRO A 132 10.93 -15.96 33.84
C PRO A 132 12.27 -16.21 34.53
N GLU A 133 12.97 -17.28 34.13
CA GLU A 133 14.30 -17.63 34.64
C GLU A 133 15.36 -16.62 34.23
N SER A 134 15.42 -16.25 32.94
CA SER A 134 16.35 -15.24 32.43
C SER A 134 16.13 -13.87 33.07
N TYR A 135 14.87 -13.50 33.36
CA TYR A 135 14.57 -12.27 34.08
C TYR A 135 15.14 -12.28 35.50
N LEU A 136 14.94 -13.37 36.25
CA LEU A 136 15.46 -13.50 37.62
C LEU A 136 16.99 -13.53 37.65
N GLN A 137 17.61 -14.28 36.74
CA GLN A 137 19.07 -14.31 36.58
C GLN A 137 19.64 -12.95 36.22
N ALA A 138 18.98 -12.18 35.35
CA ALA A 138 19.39 -10.82 35.03
C ALA A 138 19.30 -9.87 36.23
N ASP A 139 18.24 -9.99 37.05
CA ASP A 139 18.09 -9.19 38.28
C ASP A 139 19.18 -9.55 39.31
N GLU A 140 19.49 -10.84 39.47
CA GLU A 140 20.56 -11.31 40.35
C GLU A 140 21.95 -10.87 39.86
N TYR A 141 22.20 -10.97 38.55
CA TYR A 141 23.43 -10.49 37.92
C TYR A 141 23.65 -9.01 38.21
N LEU A 142 22.62 -8.17 38.02
CA LEU A 142 22.71 -6.71 38.21
C LEU A 142 22.88 -6.26 39.66
N ARG A 143 22.65 -7.14 40.64
CA ARG A 143 22.96 -6.85 42.05
C ARG A 143 24.45 -6.94 42.35
N ASN A 144 25.18 -7.77 41.61
CA ASN A 144 26.57 -8.11 41.88
C ASN A 144 27.53 -7.54 40.81
N GLN A 145 27.06 -7.35 39.59
CA GLN A 145 27.85 -6.98 38.42
C GLN A 145 27.07 -6.06 37.47
N GLN A 146 27.75 -5.47 36.49
CA GLN A 146 27.13 -4.66 35.44
C GLN A 146 27.73 -5.04 34.09
N ALA A 147 26.94 -4.91 33.02
CA ALA A 147 27.43 -5.02 31.66
C ALA A 147 28.33 -3.82 31.32
N LYS A 148 29.40 -4.08 30.59
CA LYS A 148 30.36 -3.06 30.15
C LYS A 148 29.87 -2.42 28.85
N ILE A 149 29.36 -1.19 28.94
CA ILE A 149 28.94 -0.42 27.76
C ILE A 149 30.18 0.09 27.03
N THR A 150 30.35 -0.29 25.76
CA THR A 150 31.49 0.09 24.92
C THR A 150 31.16 1.25 23.98
N PHE A 151 29.89 1.38 23.58
CA PHE A 151 29.42 2.43 22.68
C PHE A 151 27.97 2.79 23.00
N ALA A 152 27.64 4.07 23.05
CA ALA A 152 26.28 4.57 23.32
C ALA A 152 26.04 5.93 22.64
N GLN A 153 25.84 5.91 21.32
CA GLN A 153 25.57 7.09 20.49
C GLN A 153 24.62 6.72 19.34
N ASP A 154 23.98 7.72 18.73
CA ASP A 154 23.11 7.57 17.55
C ASP A 154 21.99 6.54 17.71
N GLU A 155 21.33 6.52 18.87
CA GLU A 155 20.27 5.53 19.22
C GLU A 155 20.78 4.06 19.18
N ILE A 156 22.09 3.84 19.31
CA ILE A 156 22.73 2.52 19.34
C ILE A 156 23.53 2.37 20.64
N VAL A 157 23.31 1.24 21.32
CA VAL A 157 24.11 0.81 22.48
C VAL A 157 24.79 -0.52 22.14
N LYS A 158 26.11 -0.57 22.34
CA LYS A 158 26.90 -1.80 22.30
C LYS A 158 27.47 -2.05 23.68
N ALA A 159 27.27 -3.25 24.20
CA ALA A 159 27.74 -3.68 25.51
C ALA A 159 28.35 -5.07 25.44
N THR A 160 29.14 -5.41 26.46
CA THR A 160 29.68 -6.75 26.66
C THR A 160 29.21 -7.24 28.01
N VAL A 161 28.64 -8.45 28.04
CA VAL A 161 28.17 -9.14 29.25
C VAL A 161 29.06 -10.34 29.50
N GLU A 162 29.56 -10.51 30.73
CA GLU A 162 30.41 -11.63 31.11
C GLU A 162 29.57 -12.66 31.88
N LEU A 163 29.41 -13.87 31.37
CA LEU A 163 28.63 -14.94 32.02
C LEU A 163 29.47 -16.22 32.08
N GLU A 164 29.60 -16.81 33.29
CA GLU A 164 30.12 -18.17 33.54
C GLU A 164 31.29 -18.61 32.64
N SER A 165 32.27 -17.72 32.41
CA SER A 165 33.52 -17.88 31.61
C SER A 165 33.48 -17.46 30.12
N SER A 166 32.36 -16.95 29.61
CA SER A 166 32.23 -16.45 28.23
C SER A 166 31.79 -14.98 28.18
N THR A 167 32.26 -14.24 27.18
CA THR A 167 31.88 -12.84 26.97
C THR A 167 30.93 -12.71 25.79
N TYR A 168 29.76 -12.16 26.02
CA TYR A 168 28.71 -11.99 25.01
C TYR A 168 28.62 -10.52 24.57
N PRO A 169 28.89 -10.21 23.29
CA PRO A 169 28.58 -8.91 22.75
C PRO A 169 27.06 -8.76 22.60
N VAL A 170 26.54 -7.61 23.02
CA VAL A 170 25.13 -7.25 22.90
C VAL A 170 25.04 -5.92 22.17
N VAL A 171 24.23 -5.89 21.12
CA VAL A 171 23.92 -4.66 20.37
C VAL A 171 22.43 -4.41 20.44
N ILE A 172 22.05 -3.20 20.84
CA ILE A 172 20.66 -2.75 20.90
C ILE A 172 20.58 -1.44 20.11
N ARG A 173 19.67 -1.37 19.15
CA ARG A 173 19.46 -0.20 18.30
C ARG A 173 17.99 0.15 18.23
N LYS A 174 17.66 1.43 18.28
CA LYS A 174 16.30 1.89 17.93
C LYS A 174 16.17 2.00 16.40
N ASN A 175 15.17 1.36 15.83
CA ASN A 175 14.93 1.33 14.39
C ASN A 175 14.01 2.47 13.92
N GLU A 176 13.79 2.58 12.61
CA GLU A 176 12.97 3.66 12.02
C GLU A 176 11.50 3.63 12.47
N GLU A 177 10.97 2.45 12.80
CA GLU A 177 9.63 2.25 13.37
C GLU A 177 9.55 2.58 14.87
N ARG A 178 10.67 3.00 15.47
CA ARG A 178 10.85 3.26 16.90
C ARG A 178 10.78 2.01 17.79
N ASN A 179 10.97 0.82 17.23
CA ASN A 179 11.14 -0.44 17.96
C ASN A 179 12.64 -0.71 18.21
N PHE A 180 12.97 -1.77 18.97
CA PHE A 180 14.36 -2.12 19.26
C PHE A 180 14.82 -3.34 18.47
N ASP A 181 15.85 -3.18 17.66
CA ASP A 181 16.59 -4.29 17.08
C ASP A 181 17.67 -4.71 18.08
N THR A 182 17.73 -6.01 18.38
CA THR A 182 18.64 -6.56 19.40
C THR A 182 19.43 -7.74 18.84
N SER A 183 20.70 -7.85 19.20
CA SER A 183 21.62 -8.85 18.68
C SER A 183 22.54 -9.36 19.79
N CYS A 184 22.71 -10.68 19.86
CA CYS A 184 23.63 -11.37 20.77
C CYS A 184 23.93 -12.79 20.26
N ASP A 185 25.09 -13.34 20.61
CA ASP A 185 25.50 -14.71 20.25
C ASP A 185 25.06 -15.78 21.27
N TYR A 186 24.27 -15.40 22.28
CA TYR A 186 23.73 -16.33 23.28
C TYR A 186 22.56 -17.13 22.71
N GLU A 187 22.53 -18.45 22.91
CA GLU A 187 21.46 -19.31 22.40
C GLU A 187 20.20 -19.25 23.29
N ASP A 188 19.10 -18.75 22.72
CA ASP A 188 17.75 -18.87 23.29
C ASP A 188 16.75 -18.89 22.15
N ALA A 189 16.30 -20.08 21.76
CA ALA A 189 15.36 -20.23 20.66
C ALA A 189 13.91 -19.97 21.07
N ALA A 190 13.61 -19.90 22.36
CA ALA A 190 12.23 -19.87 22.87
C ALA A 190 11.71 -18.45 23.09
N HIS A 191 12.59 -17.47 23.34
CA HIS A 191 12.19 -16.11 23.67
C HIS A 191 12.92 -15.05 22.81
N PRO A 192 12.27 -13.94 22.43
CA PRO A 192 12.91 -12.85 21.70
C PRO A 192 14.11 -12.19 22.41
N LEU A 193 14.10 -12.18 23.75
CA LEU A 193 15.16 -11.60 24.57
C LEU A 193 15.87 -12.67 25.37
N CYS A 194 17.10 -13.02 24.96
CA CYS A 194 17.99 -13.85 25.74
C CYS A 194 18.58 -13.11 26.97
N LEU A 195 19.14 -13.87 27.91
CA LEU A 195 19.68 -13.38 29.18
C LEU A 195 20.61 -12.14 29.05
N PRO A 196 21.65 -12.12 28.20
CA PRO A 196 22.51 -10.93 28.05
C PRO A 196 21.76 -9.68 27.59
N LYS A 197 20.77 -9.82 26.71
CA LYS A 197 19.96 -8.69 26.23
C LYS A 197 19.13 -8.10 27.36
N VAL A 198 18.54 -8.97 28.19
CA VAL A 198 17.74 -8.56 29.36
C VAL A 198 18.61 -7.81 30.38
N ILE A 199 19.82 -8.31 30.67
CA ILE A 199 20.78 -7.65 31.56
C ILE A 199 21.05 -6.20 31.10
N VAL A 200 21.37 -6.01 29.82
CA VAL A 200 21.67 -4.67 29.28
C VAL A 200 20.43 -3.77 29.34
N LEU A 201 19.26 -4.26 28.93
CA LEU A 201 18.02 -3.47 28.96
C LEU A 201 17.63 -3.04 30.37
N LEU A 202 17.73 -3.94 31.35
CA LEU A 202 17.44 -3.63 32.76
C LEU A 202 18.45 -2.65 33.35
N GLN A 203 19.75 -2.81 33.05
CA GLN A 203 20.78 -1.86 33.48
C GLN A 203 20.52 -0.46 32.92
N LEU A 204 20.22 -0.35 31.62
CA LEU A 204 19.90 0.94 30.99
C LEU A 204 18.64 1.57 31.60
N LEU A 205 17.62 0.76 31.89
CA LEU A 205 16.40 1.21 32.53
C LEU A 205 16.65 1.76 33.94
N GLN A 206 17.44 1.05 34.75
CA GLN A 206 17.76 1.45 36.12
C GLN A 206 18.69 2.67 36.18
N THR A 207 19.66 2.77 35.25
CA THR A 207 20.70 3.82 35.28
C THR A 207 20.24 5.12 34.63
N HIS A 208 19.54 5.02 33.48
CA HIS A 208 19.22 6.17 32.63
C HIS A 208 17.73 6.37 32.39
N GLY A 209 16.90 5.41 32.79
CA GLY A 209 15.45 5.48 32.65
C GLY A 209 14.90 5.02 31.29
N PRO A 210 13.57 5.03 31.13
CA PRO A 210 12.87 4.43 29.98
C PRO A 210 13.23 5.02 28.61
N HIS A 211 13.58 6.32 28.58
CA HIS A 211 13.78 7.10 27.36
C HIS A 211 15.27 7.29 26.98
N TYR A 212 16.16 6.47 27.52
CA TYR A 212 17.61 6.65 27.30
C TYR A 212 18.02 6.69 25.82
N PHE A 213 17.44 5.85 24.98
CA PHE A 213 17.77 5.85 23.55
C PHE A 213 17.37 7.15 22.84
N ASP A 214 16.32 7.84 23.31
CA ASP A 214 15.92 9.14 22.78
C ASP A 214 16.91 10.26 23.20
N SER A 215 17.61 10.10 24.34
CA SER A 215 18.57 11.09 24.83
C SER A 215 19.93 11.02 24.12
N ILE A 216 20.29 9.86 23.56
CA ILE A 216 21.52 9.66 22.77
C ILE A 216 21.27 9.76 21.25
N ARG A 217 20.11 10.30 20.85
CA ARG A 217 19.75 10.47 19.45
C ARG A 217 20.58 11.56 18.77
N ASN A 218 21.04 11.27 17.56
CA ASN A 218 21.68 12.24 16.70
C ASN A 218 20.66 13.21 16.12
N TRP A 219 20.79 14.48 16.45
CA TRP A 219 19.93 15.55 15.94
C TRP A 219 20.60 16.39 14.85
N ASP A 220 21.80 16.03 14.40
CA ASP A 220 22.61 16.90 13.54
C ASP A 220 21.95 17.15 12.19
N LYS A 221 21.25 16.15 11.65
CA LYS A 221 20.45 16.30 10.42
C LYS A 221 19.30 17.28 10.61
N GLU A 222 18.52 17.15 11.67
CA GLU A 222 17.39 18.06 11.93
C GLU A 222 17.88 19.47 12.29
N LYS A 223 18.97 19.60 13.04
CA LYS A 223 19.60 20.89 13.36
C LYS A 223 20.15 21.58 12.11
N ASN A 224 20.84 20.87 11.23
CA ASN A 224 21.30 21.41 9.95
C ASN A 224 20.13 21.87 9.09
N LYS A 225 19.05 21.08 9.00
CA LYS A 225 17.85 21.47 8.25
C LYS A 225 17.16 22.73 8.80
N LEU A 226 17.21 22.94 10.12
CA LEU A 226 16.71 24.16 10.74
C LEU A 226 17.60 25.37 10.42
N LEU A 227 18.92 25.18 10.41
CA LEU A 227 19.90 26.21 10.07
C LEU A 227 19.92 26.54 8.56
N GLU A 228 19.67 25.58 7.68
CA GLU A 228 19.58 25.75 6.22
C GLU A 228 18.53 26.79 5.83
N ALA A 229 17.42 26.88 6.56
CA ALA A 229 16.40 27.91 6.35
C ALA A 229 16.94 29.34 6.51
N TYR A 230 18.10 29.50 7.13
CA TYR A 230 18.82 30.76 7.34
C TYR A 230 20.18 30.79 6.63
N GLY A 231 20.54 29.74 5.89
CA GLY A 231 21.81 29.64 5.16
C GLY A 231 23.02 29.26 6.02
N TYR A 232 22.80 28.62 7.18
CA TYR A 232 23.85 28.19 8.10
C TYR A 232 23.93 26.66 8.20
N SER A 233 25.04 26.15 8.72
CA SER A 233 25.28 24.75 9.06
C SER A 233 25.87 24.63 10.47
N LEU A 234 25.90 23.42 11.02
CA LEU A 234 26.56 23.12 12.30
C LEU A 234 28.08 23.33 12.28
N ASN A 235 28.69 23.49 11.09
CA ASN A 235 30.11 23.77 10.93
C ASN A 235 30.43 25.29 11.00
N ASP A 236 29.41 26.15 11.02
CA ASP A 236 29.57 27.61 11.05
C ASP A 236 29.61 28.16 12.50
N ASP A 237 30.04 29.41 12.67
CA ASP A 237 29.95 30.08 13.97
C ASP A 237 28.52 30.54 14.28
N LEU A 238 27.85 29.75 15.11
CA LEU A 238 26.47 29.94 15.56
C LEU A 238 26.35 30.76 16.86
N LYS A 239 27.47 31.12 17.49
CA LYS A 239 27.48 31.75 18.82
C LYS A 239 26.82 33.13 18.78
N GLY A 240 25.78 33.33 19.60
CA GLY A 240 25.01 34.58 19.66
C GLY A 240 24.03 34.80 18.51
N LYS A 241 23.99 33.91 17.50
CA LYS A 241 23.08 33.98 16.36
C LYS A 241 21.87 33.07 16.53
N PHE A 242 22.12 31.83 16.98
CA PHE A 242 21.08 30.83 17.17
C PHE A 242 21.25 30.08 18.49
N GLU A 243 20.13 29.64 19.05
CA GLU A 243 20.08 28.76 20.21
C GLU A 243 19.16 27.57 19.91
N PHE A 244 19.62 26.35 20.20
CA PHE A 244 18.78 25.16 20.10
C PHE A 244 18.04 24.94 21.41
N ALA A 245 16.71 24.99 21.35
CA ALA A 245 15.85 24.61 22.46
C ALA A 245 15.10 23.31 22.12
N TYR A 246 14.74 22.53 23.14
CA TYR A 246 14.02 21.27 22.95
C TYR A 246 12.59 21.43 23.47
N LYS A 247 11.61 21.24 22.59
CA LYS A 247 10.18 21.20 22.94
C LYS A 247 9.64 19.85 22.53
N GLU A 248 9.07 19.11 23.48
CA GLU A 248 8.54 17.75 23.26
C GLU A 248 9.58 16.78 22.67
N GLY A 249 10.85 16.93 23.06
CA GLY A 249 11.95 16.08 22.60
C GLY A 249 12.40 16.33 21.16
N LYS A 250 11.86 17.34 20.46
CA LYS A 250 12.36 17.77 19.14
C LYS A 250 13.16 19.08 19.27
N PRO A 251 14.33 19.20 18.60
CA PRO A 251 15.07 20.44 18.55
C PRO A 251 14.30 21.46 17.72
N PHE A 252 14.23 22.69 18.21
CA PHE A 252 13.79 23.84 17.45
C PHE A 252 14.80 24.97 17.61
N LEU A 253 14.98 25.74 16.55
CA LEU A 253 15.96 26.81 16.47
C LEU A 253 15.31 28.12 16.93
N ARG A 254 15.87 28.74 17.96
CA ARG A 254 15.59 30.12 18.33
C ARG A 254 16.61 31.03 17.67
N VAL A 255 16.14 32.04 16.97
CA VAL A 255 17.00 33.07 16.38
C VAL A 255 17.22 34.15 17.44
N LEU A 256 18.47 34.37 17.86
CA LEU A 256 18.84 35.39 18.84
C LEU A 256 19.15 36.73 18.16
N ASP A 257 19.73 36.68 16.96
CA ASP A 257 20.09 37.86 16.19
C ASP A 257 18.91 38.31 15.30
N THR A 258 18.37 39.49 15.60
CA THR A 258 17.23 40.09 14.89
C THR A 258 17.55 40.53 13.46
N SER A 259 18.83 40.56 13.07
CA SER A 259 19.26 40.88 11.70
C SER A 259 19.16 39.70 10.74
N ILE A 260 19.08 38.47 11.25
CA ILE A 260 19.05 37.25 10.45
C ILE A 260 17.63 37.01 9.92
N LYS A 261 17.47 37.08 8.60
CA LYS A 261 16.21 36.81 7.91
C LYS A 261 16.21 35.42 7.28
N ARG A 262 15.04 34.78 7.28
CA ARG A 262 14.84 33.47 6.67
C ARG A 262 15.02 33.58 5.15
N ILE A 263 15.74 32.64 4.56
CA ILE A 263 15.91 32.56 3.12
C ILE A 263 14.60 32.00 2.54
N THR A 264 13.85 32.84 1.83
CA THR A 264 12.76 32.37 0.99
C THR A 264 13.39 31.61 -0.18
N PRO A 265 12.99 30.36 -0.48
CA PRO A 265 13.51 29.69 -1.66
C PRO A 265 13.11 30.51 -2.88
N VAL A 266 14.12 31.08 -3.54
CA VAL A 266 13.97 31.79 -4.81
C VAL A 266 13.49 30.74 -5.80
N ALA A 267 12.21 30.79 -6.13
CA ALA A 267 11.68 30.14 -7.31
C ALA A 267 12.50 30.63 -8.49
N VAL A 268 13.28 29.72 -9.09
CA VAL A 268 14.06 29.99 -10.29
C VAL A 268 13.13 30.58 -11.36
N ASN A 269 13.49 31.77 -11.81
CA ASN A 269 12.79 32.57 -12.80
C ASN A 269 12.26 31.74 -13.99
N LYS A 270 10.93 31.74 -14.17
CA LYS A 270 10.31 31.63 -15.50
C LYS A 270 9.75 33.01 -15.87
N PRO A 271 10.06 33.54 -17.07
CA PRO A 271 9.56 34.85 -17.49
C PRO A 271 8.03 34.80 -17.67
N ARG A 272 7.34 35.82 -17.14
CA ARG A 272 5.91 36.10 -17.35
C ARG A 272 5.63 36.35 -18.83
N PRO A 273 4.61 35.73 -19.43
CA PRO A 273 4.01 36.23 -20.66
C PRO A 273 3.18 37.49 -20.35
N VAL A 274 3.29 38.45 -21.25
CA VAL A 274 2.55 39.71 -21.30
C VAL A 274 1.05 39.42 -21.47
N GLU A 275 0.22 40.02 -20.61
CA GLU A 275 -1.23 40.06 -20.78
C GLU A 275 -1.56 40.88 -22.04
N MET A 276 -2.13 40.22 -23.05
CA MET A 276 -2.89 40.89 -24.10
C MET A 276 -4.36 40.92 -23.67
N GLU A 277 -4.86 42.14 -23.48
CA GLU A 277 -6.28 42.43 -23.36
C GLU A 277 -7.02 41.91 -24.60
N ILE A 278 -7.98 41.01 -24.40
CA ILE A 278 -9.03 40.75 -25.39
C ILE A 278 -10.34 41.18 -24.75
N ALA A 279 -10.97 42.13 -25.43
CA ALA A 279 -12.21 42.78 -25.06
C ALA A 279 -13.34 41.76 -24.82
N VAL A 280 -14.03 41.96 -23.70
CA VAL A 280 -15.31 41.34 -23.38
C VAL A 280 -16.37 41.91 -24.33
N GLN A 281 -16.96 41.05 -25.16
CA GLN A 281 -18.29 41.31 -25.71
C GLN A 281 -19.30 40.65 -24.78
N GLU A 282 -20.14 41.49 -24.16
CA GLU A 282 -21.37 41.10 -23.50
C GLU A 282 -22.36 40.60 -24.58
N GLU A 283 -22.82 39.35 -24.47
CA GLU A 283 -24.10 38.95 -25.03
C GLU A 283 -25.07 38.59 -23.90
N SER A 284 -26.30 39.04 -24.14
CA SER A 284 -27.42 39.21 -23.22
C SER A 284 -27.83 37.99 -22.42
N ALA A 285 -28.22 38.26 -21.18
CA ALA A 285 -28.93 37.35 -20.31
C ALA A 285 -30.33 36.97 -20.84
N LEU A 286 -30.66 35.69 -20.71
CA LEU A 286 -32.01 35.21 -20.42
C LEU A 286 -31.90 34.23 -19.23
N PRO A 287 -32.79 34.31 -18.22
CA PRO A 287 -32.78 33.37 -17.11
C PRO A 287 -33.59 32.12 -17.47
N SER A 288 -32.94 30.95 -17.48
CA SER A 288 -33.64 29.66 -17.33
C SER A 288 -32.77 28.71 -16.51
N PRO A 289 -33.34 27.92 -15.58
CA PRO A 289 -32.56 27.05 -14.72
C PRO A 289 -32.27 25.74 -15.45
N LEU A 290 -31.15 25.63 -16.16
CA LEU A 290 -30.60 24.35 -16.59
C LEU A 290 -29.19 24.18 -16.03
N ARG A 291 -29.03 23.12 -15.24
CA ARG A 291 -27.78 22.71 -14.61
C ARG A 291 -26.72 22.47 -15.68
N SER A 292 -25.52 23.00 -15.47
CA SER A 292 -24.33 22.84 -16.32
C SER A 292 -24.08 21.36 -16.68
N GLY A 293 -24.11 21.03 -17.98
CA GLY A 293 -24.05 19.68 -18.55
C GLY A 293 -22.65 19.14 -18.84
N LEU A 294 -21.74 19.18 -17.86
CA LEU A 294 -20.43 18.54 -17.97
C LEU A 294 -20.49 17.11 -17.41
N ARG A 295 -20.10 16.12 -18.21
CA ARG A 295 -20.03 14.71 -17.82
C ARG A 295 -18.60 14.19 -17.87
N LEU A 296 -18.34 13.18 -17.05
CA LEU A 296 -17.08 12.44 -17.03
C LEU A 296 -17.14 11.27 -18.02
N GLY A 297 -16.13 11.17 -18.88
CA GLY A 297 -15.90 10.03 -19.75
C GLY A 297 -14.66 9.24 -19.35
N ILE A 298 -14.69 7.94 -19.61
CA ILE A 298 -13.60 7.00 -19.33
C ILE A 298 -12.97 6.58 -20.65
N VAL A 299 -11.65 6.64 -20.74
CA VAL A 299 -10.88 6.28 -21.93
C VAL A 299 -9.93 5.14 -21.61
N PHE A 300 -10.09 4.01 -22.29
CA PHE A 300 -9.13 2.91 -22.30
C PHE A 300 -8.09 3.18 -23.39
N ASN A 301 -6.90 3.61 -22.98
CA ASN A 301 -5.79 3.91 -23.87
C ASN A 301 -4.91 2.67 -24.06
N PHE A 302 -5.08 1.99 -25.19
CA PHE A 302 -4.35 0.78 -25.58
C PHE A 302 -3.00 1.06 -26.27
N ASN A 303 -2.58 2.33 -26.32
CA ASN A 303 -1.27 2.71 -26.88
C ASN A 303 -0.13 2.67 -25.85
N HIS A 304 -0.46 2.32 -24.60
CA HIS A 304 0.50 2.26 -23.51
C HIS A 304 1.49 1.11 -23.72
N LYS A 305 2.80 1.40 -23.59
CA LYS A 305 3.85 0.42 -23.91
C LYS A 305 4.16 -0.54 -22.77
N SER A 306 4.10 -0.06 -21.53
CA SER A 306 4.41 -0.90 -20.36
C SER A 306 3.21 -1.77 -20.02
N TYR A 307 3.46 -2.94 -19.45
CA TYR A 307 2.43 -3.82 -18.91
C TYR A 307 1.49 -3.03 -17.97
N PRO A 308 0.16 -3.23 -17.99
CA PRO A 308 -0.58 -4.27 -18.72
C PRO A 308 -0.92 -3.90 -20.18
N PHE A 309 -0.16 -3.01 -20.82
CA PHE A 309 -0.32 -2.54 -22.21
C PHE A 309 -1.57 -1.68 -22.44
N PHE A 310 -2.14 -1.13 -21.37
CA PHE A 310 -3.17 -0.12 -21.45
C PHE A 310 -3.17 0.76 -20.21
N GLN A 311 -3.78 1.94 -20.34
CA GLN A 311 -4.03 2.85 -19.23
C GLN A 311 -5.49 3.30 -19.25
N VAL A 312 -6.09 3.49 -18.07
CA VAL A 312 -7.42 4.06 -17.95
C VAL A 312 -7.29 5.54 -17.61
N GLU A 313 -7.84 6.38 -18.48
CA GLU A 313 -7.76 7.83 -18.40
C GLU A 313 -9.16 8.44 -18.32
N ALA A 314 -9.25 9.69 -17.87
CA ALA A 314 -10.51 10.41 -17.75
C ALA A 314 -10.55 11.61 -18.69
N VAL A 315 -11.72 11.85 -19.27
CA VAL A 315 -12.02 13.04 -20.07
C VAL A 315 -13.26 13.73 -19.53
N GLN A 316 -13.35 15.03 -19.74
CA GLN A 316 -14.52 15.83 -19.43
C GLN A 316 -15.02 16.49 -20.70
N GLY A 317 -16.34 16.55 -20.88
CA GLY A 317 -16.94 17.20 -22.02
C GLY A 317 -18.37 17.64 -21.75
N GLU A 318 -18.82 18.63 -22.52
CA GLU A 318 -20.20 19.06 -22.53
C GLU A 318 -21.05 18.07 -23.33
N THR A 319 -22.22 17.74 -22.80
CA THR A 319 -23.11 16.73 -23.40
C THR A 319 -24.32 17.35 -24.07
N ASP A 320 -24.96 16.54 -24.90
CA ASP A 320 -26.30 16.81 -25.42
C ASP A 320 -27.37 16.85 -24.33
N GLU A 321 -28.54 17.39 -24.70
CA GLU A 321 -29.72 17.46 -23.84
C GLU A 321 -30.16 16.07 -23.35
N GLU A 322 -29.85 15.02 -24.12
CA GLU A 322 -30.13 13.62 -23.79
C GLU A 322 -29.04 12.94 -22.94
N GLN A 323 -27.90 13.60 -22.70
CA GLN A 323 -26.72 13.07 -22.01
C GLN A 323 -26.19 11.73 -22.54
N LYS A 324 -26.17 11.57 -23.86
CA LYS A 324 -25.66 10.37 -24.55
C LYS A 324 -24.38 10.62 -25.33
N THR A 325 -24.13 11.85 -25.76
CA THR A 325 -22.95 12.17 -26.58
C THR A 325 -22.30 13.48 -26.15
N PHE A 326 -21.00 13.62 -26.40
CA PHE A 326 -20.30 14.89 -26.21
C PHE A 326 -20.51 15.78 -27.45
N ILE A 327 -21.01 17.01 -27.24
CA ILE A 327 -21.28 17.98 -28.33
C ILE A 327 -20.02 18.77 -28.71
N GLY A 328 -19.02 18.82 -27.83
CA GLY A 328 -17.83 19.66 -27.98
C GLY A 328 -16.50 18.92 -27.91
N LYS A 329 -15.43 19.70 -27.83
CA LYS A 329 -14.08 19.18 -27.55
C LYS A 329 -14.04 18.62 -26.13
N THR A 330 -13.50 17.42 -26.00
CA THR A 330 -13.24 16.79 -24.71
C THR A 330 -11.88 17.20 -24.17
N GLU A 331 -11.83 17.55 -22.90
CA GLU A 331 -10.61 17.88 -22.17
C GLU A 331 -10.12 16.65 -21.39
N LYS A 332 -8.83 16.34 -21.50
CA LYS A 332 -8.21 15.27 -20.70
C LYS A 332 -8.05 15.74 -19.26
N LEU A 333 -8.59 14.99 -18.32
CA LEU A 333 -8.43 15.26 -16.89
C LEU A 333 -7.14 14.66 -16.35
N ASP A 334 -6.32 15.51 -15.74
CA ASP A 334 -5.15 15.08 -14.99
C ASP A 334 -5.57 14.66 -13.57
N LEU A 335 -5.80 13.36 -13.40
CA LEU A 335 -6.27 12.78 -12.13
C LEU A 335 -5.23 12.86 -10.99
N SER A 336 -3.97 13.19 -11.30
CA SER A 336 -2.93 13.44 -10.29
C SER A 336 -3.07 14.80 -9.60
N LYS A 337 -3.80 15.73 -10.23
CA LYS A 337 -4.04 17.09 -9.74
C LYS A 337 -5.44 17.22 -9.13
N PHE A 338 -5.66 18.39 -8.55
CA PHE A 338 -7.00 18.79 -8.12
C PHE A 338 -7.92 18.88 -9.34
N VAL A 339 -9.07 18.21 -9.26
CA VAL A 339 -10.14 18.22 -10.26
C VAL A 339 -11.34 18.88 -9.60
N ASN A 340 -11.93 19.89 -10.23
CA ASN A 340 -13.13 20.53 -9.72
C ASN A 340 -14.33 19.59 -9.88
N VAL A 341 -14.73 18.97 -8.78
CA VAL A 341 -15.82 17.99 -8.75
C VAL A 341 -17.20 18.63 -8.73
N ASP A 342 -17.33 19.90 -8.33
CA ASP A 342 -18.63 20.56 -8.14
C ASP A 342 -19.43 20.69 -9.44
N VAL A 343 -18.74 20.61 -10.57
CA VAL A 343 -19.32 20.72 -11.92
C VAL A 343 -19.77 19.36 -12.48
N LEU A 344 -19.46 18.26 -11.80
CA LEU A 344 -19.79 16.89 -12.24
C LEU A 344 -21.04 16.37 -11.54
N THR A 345 -21.69 15.38 -12.16
CA THR A 345 -22.82 14.66 -11.56
C THR A 345 -22.37 13.79 -10.37
N GLU A 346 -23.28 13.44 -9.48
CA GLU A 346 -22.96 12.57 -8.33
C GLU A 346 -22.46 11.18 -8.74
N GLU A 347 -22.98 10.64 -9.85
CA GLU A 347 -22.50 9.38 -10.43
C GLU A 347 -21.03 9.51 -10.90
N ASP A 348 -20.72 10.58 -11.63
CA ASP A 348 -19.38 10.85 -12.14
C ASP A 348 -18.38 11.12 -11.00
N LYS A 349 -18.82 11.79 -9.92
CA LYS A 349 -18.01 12.00 -8.71
C LYS A 349 -17.61 10.69 -8.04
N GLN A 350 -18.49 9.68 -8.05
CA GLN A 350 -18.21 8.37 -7.46
C GLN A 350 -17.18 7.56 -8.27
N LEU A 351 -17.04 7.82 -9.58
CA LEU A 351 -16.07 7.16 -10.45
C LEU A 351 -14.64 7.68 -10.25
N LEU A 352 -14.46 8.96 -9.91
CA LEU A 352 -13.14 9.58 -9.78
C LEU A 352 -12.18 8.87 -8.80
N PRO A 353 -12.58 8.44 -7.59
CA PRO A 353 -11.74 7.65 -6.71
C PRO A 353 -11.28 6.32 -7.34
N SER A 354 -12.18 5.62 -8.04
CA SER A 354 -11.88 4.36 -8.72
C SER A 354 -10.85 4.57 -9.84
N LEU A 355 -11.01 5.63 -10.64
CA LEU A 355 -10.08 5.98 -11.72
C LEU A 355 -8.70 6.43 -11.21
N ARG A 356 -8.66 7.20 -10.11
CA ARG A 356 -7.40 7.61 -9.46
C ARG A 356 -6.58 6.42 -8.98
N ARG A 357 -7.25 5.39 -8.45
CA ARG A 357 -6.60 4.15 -7.98
C ARG A 357 -6.01 3.28 -9.09
N MET A 358 -6.34 3.54 -10.35
CA MET A 358 -5.76 2.84 -11.50
C MET A 358 -4.69 3.67 -12.21
N GLN A 359 -4.36 4.87 -11.71
CA GLN A 359 -3.25 5.65 -12.24
C GLN A 359 -1.92 4.96 -11.98
N GLU A 360 -0.98 5.14 -12.91
CA GLU A 360 0.35 4.53 -12.87
C GLU A 360 1.09 4.83 -11.56
N SER A 361 0.92 6.03 -10.99
CA SER A 361 1.51 6.40 -9.71
C SER A 361 1.01 5.55 -8.53
N GLU A 362 -0.27 5.17 -8.53
CA GLU A 362 -0.85 4.35 -7.46
C GLU A 362 -0.48 2.88 -7.63
N VAL A 363 -0.44 2.38 -8.87
CA VAL A 363 0.08 1.05 -9.20
C VAL A 363 1.54 0.94 -8.77
N THR A 364 2.36 1.94 -9.08
CA THR A 364 3.77 2.02 -8.70
C THR A 364 3.96 2.03 -7.18
N LYS A 365 3.16 2.81 -6.44
CA LYS A 365 3.17 2.78 -4.96
C LYS A 365 2.82 1.42 -4.40
N TYR A 366 1.85 0.72 -5.00
CA TYR A 366 1.48 -0.62 -4.59
C TYR A 366 2.62 -1.62 -4.84
N LEU A 367 3.23 -1.58 -6.02
CA LEU A 367 4.34 -2.46 -6.36
C LEU A 367 5.56 -2.20 -5.48
N ASN A 368 5.93 -0.93 -5.25
CA ASN A 368 7.04 -0.58 -4.34
C ASN A 368 6.84 -1.12 -2.92
N ARG A 369 5.61 -1.35 -2.47
CA ARG A 369 5.31 -1.88 -1.12
C ARG A 369 5.23 -3.40 -1.07
N ASN A 370 4.81 -4.04 -2.16
CA ASN A 370 4.48 -5.47 -2.19
C ASN A 370 5.45 -6.33 -3.01
N SER A 371 6.27 -5.71 -3.85
CA SER A 371 7.28 -6.39 -4.65
C SER A 371 8.54 -6.68 -3.83
N PRO A 372 9.20 -7.83 -4.04
CA PRO A 372 10.53 -8.09 -3.50
C PRO A 372 11.58 -7.07 -3.97
N PHE A 373 11.30 -6.30 -5.03
CA PHE A 373 12.15 -5.23 -5.57
C PHE A 373 11.81 -3.83 -5.02
N SER A 374 11.30 -3.76 -3.78
CA SER A 374 10.96 -2.51 -3.09
C SER A 374 12.11 -1.50 -3.14
N GLY A 375 11.88 -0.33 -3.77
CA GLY A 375 12.86 0.77 -3.86
C GLY A 375 13.65 0.87 -5.17
N ILE A 376 13.55 -0.11 -6.07
CA ILE A 376 14.19 -0.05 -7.41
C ILE A 376 13.19 -0.13 -8.58
N TRP A 377 11.88 -0.20 -8.31
CA TRP A 377 10.86 -0.29 -9.35
C TRP A 377 10.90 0.87 -10.36
N GLU A 378 11.11 2.10 -9.89
CA GLU A 378 11.26 3.27 -10.76
C GLU A 378 12.43 3.08 -11.75
N ASN A 379 13.50 2.38 -11.34
CA ASN A 379 14.65 2.10 -12.20
C ASN A 379 14.41 0.93 -13.17
N ILE A 380 13.54 -0.03 -12.81
CA ILE A 380 13.21 -1.20 -13.64
C ILE A 380 12.34 -0.78 -14.83
N ILE A 381 11.39 0.14 -14.66
CA ILE A 381 10.53 0.61 -15.76
C ILE A 381 11.33 1.38 -16.82
N HIS A 382 12.44 2.04 -16.44
CA HIS A 382 13.28 2.80 -17.35
C HIS A 382 14.23 1.94 -18.21
N GLN A 383 14.35 0.64 -17.95
CA GLN A 383 15.05 -0.29 -18.81
C GLN A 383 14.02 -0.90 -19.79
N GLU A 384 13.74 -0.17 -20.87
CA GLU A 384 12.67 -0.43 -21.88
C GLU A 384 12.78 -1.78 -22.64
N SER A 385 13.66 -2.71 -22.25
CA SER A 385 13.96 -3.93 -23.02
C SER A 385 13.66 -5.27 -22.32
N ASP A 386 13.47 -5.30 -21.00
CA ASP A 386 13.32 -6.56 -20.28
C ASP A 386 11.85 -6.85 -19.93
N GLU A 387 11.37 -8.04 -20.30
CA GLU A 387 10.05 -8.53 -19.91
C GLU A 387 9.93 -8.52 -18.37
N LEU A 388 8.86 -7.92 -17.86
CA LEU A 388 8.61 -7.88 -16.42
C LEU A 388 8.54 -9.30 -15.84
N PRO A 389 9.17 -9.56 -14.68
CA PRO A 389 9.08 -10.85 -13.99
C PRO A 389 7.63 -11.27 -13.74
N GLU A 390 7.35 -12.57 -13.83
CA GLU A 390 6.01 -13.15 -13.65
C GLU A 390 5.38 -12.76 -12.31
N GLU A 391 6.16 -12.80 -11.22
CA GLU A 391 5.71 -12.37 -9.89
C GLU A 391 5.24 -10.91 -9.86
N THR A 392 5.91 -10.02 -10.60
CA THR A 392 5.56 -8.60 -10.63
C THR A 392 4.33 -8.35 -11.49
N ARG A 393 4.19 -9.06 -12.62
CA ARG A 393 2.95 -9.05 -13.41
C ARG A 393 1.78 -9.54 -12.57
N HIS A 394 1.96 -10.62 -11.79
CA HIS A 394 0.94 -11.14 -10.91
C HIS A 394 0.49 -10.13 -9.86
N LEU A 395 1.41 -9.40 -9.22
CA LEU A 395 1.06 -8.32 -8.29
C LEU A 395 0.28 -7.18 -8.97
N MET A 396 0.60 -6.85 -10.22
CA MET A 396 -0.16 -5.86 -11.00
C MET A 396 -1.58 -6.35 -11.30
N ILE A 397 -1.74 -7.60 -11.71
CA ILE A 397 -3.06 -8.22 -11.93
C ILE A 397 -3.86 -8.24 -10.63
N GLU A 398 -3.26 -8.67 -9.52
CA GLU A 398 -3.89 -8.72 -8.19
C GLU A 398 -4.40 -7.33 -7.77
N TYR A 399 -3.68 -6.27 -8.13
CA TYR A 399 -4.10 -4.91 -7.85
C TYR A 399 -5.19 -4.40 -8.81
N LEU A 400 -5.02 -4.59 -10.12
CA LEU A 400 -5.88 -3.98 -11.13
C LEU A 400 -7.18 -4.74 -11.36
N HIS A 401 -7.17 -6.07 -11.31
CA HIS A 401 -8.33 -6.92 -11.61
C HIS A 401 -9.58 -6.59 -10.79
N PRO A 402 -9.54 -6.50 -9.43
CA PRO A 402 -10.72 -6.16 -8.64
C PRO A 402 -11.23 -4.73 -8.92
N ARG A 403 -10.34 -3.81 -9.26
CA ARG A 403 -10.70 -2.41 -9.61
C ARG A 403 -11.40 -2.36 -10.97
N LEU A 404 -10.93 -3.15 -11.94
CA LEU A 404 -11.57 -3.30 -13.24
C LEU A 404 -12.94 -3.95 -13.10
N LYS A 405 -13.09 -4.99 -12.26
CA LYS A 405 -14.40 -5.61 -11.99
C LYS A 405 -15.41 -4.57 -11.53
N LYS A 406 -15.02 -3.74 -10.57
CA LYS A 406 -15.86 -2.67 -10.03
C LYS A 406 -16.26 -1.66 -11.12
N ILE A 407 -15.31 -1.22 -11.94
CA ILE A 407 -15.60 -0.28 -13.04
C ILE A 407 -16.49 -0.91 -14.11
N PHE A 408 -16.28 -2.18 -14.44
CA PHE A 408 -17.12 -2.88 -15.40
C PHE A 408 -18.58 -2.92 -14.93
N THR A 409 -18.81 -3.13 -13.64
CA THR A 409 -20.17 -3.11 -13.08
C THR A 409 -20.77 -1.70 -12.95
N GLU A 410 -19.97 -0.69 -12.60
CA GLU A 410 -20.44 0.69 -12.40
C GLU A 410 -20.68 1.44 -13.72
N VAL A 411 -19.96 1.08 -14.77
CA VAL A 411 -19.87 1.85 -16.02
C VAL A 411 -20.53 1.14 -17.21
N ALA A 412 -21.03 -0.10 -17.04
CA ALA A 412 -21.68 -0.85 -18.13
C ALA A 412 -22.83 -0.08 -18.82
N SER A 413 -23.58 0.73 -18.09
CA SER A 413 -24.67 1.56 -18.63
C SER A 413 -24.25 2.99 -18.98
N ASN A 414 -22.99 3.36 -18.78
CA ASN A 414 -22.51 4.72 -19.03
C ASN A 414 -22.21 4.90 -20.54
N PRO A 415 -22.81 5.91 -21.20
CA PRO A 415 -22.57 6.15 -22.63
C PRO A 415 -21.19 6.77 -22.92
N PHE A 416 -20.49 7.30 -21.91
CA PHE A 416 -19.21 8.00 -22.06
C PHE A 416 -18.00 7.09 -21.84
N VAL A 417 -17.98 5.92 -22.48
CA VAL A 417 -16.81 5.03 -22.49
C VAL A 417 -16.20 4.99 -23.87
N PHE A 418 -14.89 5.19 -23.91
CA PHE A 418 -14.13 5.26 -25.15
C PHE A 418 -12.86 4.42 -25.08
N TYR A 419 -12.32 4.10 -26.25
CA TYR A 419 -11.00 3.53 -26.39
C TYR A 419 -10.14 4.32 -27.38
N LEU A 420 -8.84 4.22 -27.19
CA LEU A 420 -7.82 4.78 -28.08
C LEU A 420 -6.81 3.69 -28.43
N GLN A 421 -6.62 3.43 -29.73
CA GLN A 421 -5.74 2.38 -30.24
C GLN A 421 -5.00 2.85 -31.50
N GLY A 422 -3.90 2.19 -31.87
CA GLY A 422 -3.17 2.41 -33.12
C GLY A 422 -2.23 3.63 -33.08
N HIS A 423 -1.73 3.98 -31.89
CA HIS A 423 -0.85 5.13 -31.64
C HIS A 423 -1.41 6.49 -32.08
N LYS A 424 -2.74 6.60 -32.21
CA LYS A 424 -3.42 7.86 -32.50
C LYS A 424 -3.24 8.86 -31.34
N PRO A 425 -3.19 10.17 -31.64
CA PRO A 425 -3.08 11.19 -30.60
C PRO A 425 -4.33 11.21 -29.72
N PHE A 426 -4.17 11.55 -28.44
CA PHE A 426 -5.28 11.70 -27.50
C PHE A 426 -6.05 12.99 -27.80
N LYS A 427 -6.97 12.93 -28.77
CA LYS A 427 -7.88 13.99 -29.19
C LYS A 427 -9.29 13.43 -29.33
N THR A 428 -10.30 14.27 -29.16
CA THR A 428 -11.72 13.89 -29.26
C THR A 428 -12.04 13.08 -30.51
N ASP A 429 -11.56 13.52 -31.68
CA ASP A 429 -11.78 12.83 -32.98
C ASP A 429 -11.13 11.44 -33.09
N SER A 430 -10.18 11.14 -32.20
CA SER A 430 -9.47 9.85 -32.16
C SER A 430 -10.08 8.86 -31.17
N LEU A 431 -10.98 9.32 -30.30
CA LEU A 431 -11.69 8.48 -29.34
C LEU A 431 -12.84 7.75 -30.04
N LYS A 432 -12.88 6.44 -29.88
CA LYS A 432 -13.97 5.61 -30.38
C LYS A 432 -14.79 5.07 -29.23
N THR A 433 -16.10 4.95 -29.39
CA THR A 433 -16.98 4.38 -28.36
C THR A 433 -16.59 2.94 -28.05
N LEU A 434 -16.61 2.59 -26.77
CA LEU A 434 -16.26 1.27 -26.27
C LEU A 434 -17.44 0.67 -25.52
N GLY A 435 -17.85 -0.54 -25.87
CA GLY A 435 -18.81 -1.29 -25.07
C GLY A 435 -18.14 -1.97 -23.88
N ILE A 436 -18.74 -1.88 -22.69
CA ILE A 436 -18.34 -2.64 -21.51
C ILE A 436 -19.37 -3.72 -21.27
N VAL A 437 -18.94 -4.98 -21.29
CA VAL A 437 -19.80 -6.11 -20.94
C VAL A 437 -19.60 -6.48 -19.48
N PRO A 438 -20.62 -6.36 -18.61
CA PRO A 438 -20.49 -6.61 -17.18
C PRO A 438 -20.35 -8.11 -16.85
N ASP A 439 -20.78 -8.99 -17.75
CA ASP A 439 -20.66 -10.43 -17.58
C ASP A 439 -19.21 -10.89 -17.76
N PHE A 440 -18.66 -11.50 -16.70
CA PHE A 440 -17.28 -11.98 -16.71
C PHE A 440 -17.14 -13.27 -17.51
N ILE A 441 -16.01 -13.37 -18.22
CA ILE A 441 -15.69 -14.51 -19.08
C ILE A 441 -14.75 -15.49 -18.39
N THR A 442 -14.87 -16.77 -18.74
CA THR A 442 -13.97 -17.84 -18.27
C THR A 442 -13.29 -18.55 -19.44
N PRO A 443 -11.97 -18.80 -19.36
CA PRO A 443 -11.27 -19.56 -20.38
C PRO A 443 -11.59 -21.05 -20.24
N HIS A 444 -11.58 -21.76 -21.36
CA HIS A 444 -11.62 -23.22 -21.41
C HIS A 444 -10.55 -23.74 -22.35
N PHE A 445 -9.94 -24.87 -21.98
CA PHE A 445 -8.81 -25.44 -22.71
C PHE A 445 -9.25 -26.66 -23.51
N LYS A 446 -8.88 -26.68 -24.79
CA LYS A 446 -9.05 -27.85 -25.65
C LYS A 446 -7.69 -28.48 -25.90
N VAL A 447 -7.56 -29.74 -25.48
CA VAL A 447 -6.34 -30.53 -25.60
C VAL A 447 -6.50 -31.57 -26.70
N VAL A 448 -5.60 -31.57 -27.67
CA VAL A 448 -5.55 -32.55 -28.76
C VAL A 448 -4.23 -33.31 -28.69
N THR A 449 -4.31 -34.64 -28.72
CA THR A 449 -3.10 -35.48 -28.71
C THR A 449 -2.54 -35.59 -30.13
N LYS A 450 -1.29 -35.17 -30.33
CA LYS A 450 -0.57 -35.32 -31.60
C LYS A 450 0.70 -36.15 -31.39
N LYS A 451 0.68 -37.43 -31.79
CA LYS A 451 1.76 -38.43 -31.66
C LYS A 451 2.40 -38.48 -30.26
N ASP A 452 3.35 -37.59 -29.98
CA ASP A 452 4.15 -37.55 -28.76
C ASP A 452 4.10 -36.20 -28.01
N LYS A 453 3.17 -35.33 -28.40
CA LYS A 453 2.92 -34.03 -27.78
C LYS A 453 1.42 -33.80 -27.58
N TYR A 454 1.07 -33.02 -26.57
CA TYR A 454 -0.26 -32.45 -26.38
C TYR A 454 -0.28 -31.04 -26.97
N GLU A 455 -1.26 -30.79 -27.83
CA GLU A 455 -1.56 -29.46 -28.36
C GLU A 455 -2.69 -28.87 -27.52
N VAL A 456 -2.39 -27.80 -26.79
CA VAL A 456 -3.37 -27.08 -25.97
C VAL A 456 -3.75 -25.80 -26.69
N SER A 457 -5.05 -25.54 -26.80
CA SER A 457 -5.63 -24.30 -27.30
C SER A 457 -6.55 -23.70 -26.24
N CYS A 458 -6.53 -22.39 -26.09
CA CYS A 458 -7.33 -21.66 -25.11
C CYS A 458 -8.49 -20.94 -25.81
N TRP A 459 -9.68 -21.12 -25.27
CA TRP A 459 -10.93 -20.65 -25.86
C TRP A 459 -11.77 -19.92 -24.82
N VAL A 460 -12.67 -19.06 -25.28
CA VAL A 460 -13.64 -18.34 -24.45
C VAL A 460 -15.01 -18.39 -25.13
N SER A 461 -16.07 -18.57 -24.34
CA SER A 461 -17.44 -18.54 -24.84
C SER A 461 -18.03 -17.15 -24.61
N ILE A 462 -18.36 -16.45 -25.70
CA ILE A 462 -19.03 -15.15 -25.66
C ILE A 462 -20.34 -15.26 -26.43
N ASN A 463 -21.48 -15.00 -25.76
CA ASN A 463 -22.82 -15.09 -26.34
C ASN A 463 -23.11 -16.44 -27.04
N GLY A 464 -22.58 -17.54 -26.48
CA GLY A 464 -22.73 -18.90 -27.03
C GLY A 464 -21.78 -19.25 -28.18
N ASN A 465 -20.93 -18.31 -28.62
CA ASN A 465 -19.90 -18.56 -29.62
C ASN A 465 -18.55 -18.78 -28.95
N ASN A 466 -17.88 -19.89 -29.32
CA ASN A 466 -16.52 -20.17 -28.87
C ASN A 466 -15.52 -19.43 -29.75
N MET A 467 -14.65 -18.66 -29.13
CA MET A 467 -13.59 -17.91 -29.78
C MET A 467 -12.24 -18.28 -29.19
N GLU A 468 -11.21 -18.36 -30.02
CA GLU A 468 -9.85 -18.56 -29.54
C GLU A 468 -9.37 -17.29 -28.82
N VAL A 469 -8.63 -17.47 -27.73
CA VAL A 469 -8.05 -16.36 -26.97
C VAL A 469 -7.04 -15.55 -27.81
N SER A 470 -6.41 -16.19 -28.80
CA SER A 470 -5.53 -15.54 -29.80
C SER A 470 -6.24 -14.46 -30.61
N ASN A 471 -7.57 -14.48 -30.70
CA ASN A 471 -8.36 -13.45 -31.38
C ASN A 471 -8.49 -12.15 -30.56
N ASN A 472 -7.91 -12.08 -29.36
CA ASN A 472 -7.86 -10.85 -28.59
C ASN A 472 -7.13 -9.77 -29.39
N ALA A 473 -7.83 -8.68 -29.71
CA ALA A 473 -7.25 -7.57 -30.46
C ALA A 473 -6.31 -6.67 -29.62
N LEU A 474 -6.08 -7.04 -28.34
CA LEU A 474 -5.12 -6.41 -27.45
C LEU A 474 -3.93 -7.32 -27.16
N THR A 475 -2.79 -6.68 -26.90
CA THR A 475 -1.59 -7.34 -26.34
C THR A 475 -1.76 -7.66 -24.85
N SER A 476 -2.75 -7.05 -24.19
CA SER A 476 -3.02 -7.26 -22.76
C SER A 476 -3.70 -8.60 -22.50
N GLY A 477 -3.23 -9.33 -21.49
CA GLY A 477 -3.91 -10.53 -20.98
C GLY A 477 -5.05 -10.25 -20.03
N LEU A 478 -5.05 -9.04 -19.44
CA LEU A 478 -6.00 -8.67 -18.40
C LEU A 478 -7.39 -8.38 -18.96
N LEU A 479 -7.47 -7.92 -20.21
CA LEU A 479 -8.70 -7.58 -20.91
C LEU A 479 -8.78 -8.39 -22.20
N PHE A 480 -9.99 -8.84 -22.54
CA PHE A 480 -10.28 -9.43 -23.83
C PHE A 480 -11.11 -8.45 -24.65
N PHE A 481 -10.59 -7.99 -25.80
CA PHE A 481 -11.26 -7.03 -26.68
C PHE A 481 -11.71 -7.71 -27.95
N TYR A 482 -13.02 -7.66 -28.21
CA TYR A 482 -13.61 -8.25 -29.39
C TYR A 482 -14.88 -7.49 -29.81
N GLY A 483 -15.00 -7.18 -31.10
CA GLY A 483 -16.19 -6.54 -31.65
C GLY A 483 -16.52 -5.20 -30.98
N GLU A 484 -15.52 -4.35 -30.74
CA GLU A 484 -15.64 -3.06 -30.04
C GLU A 484 -16.16 -3.13 -28.59
N ASN A 485 -16.17 -4.34 -28.02
CA ASN A 485 -16.50 -4.58 -26.62
C ASN A 485 -15.28 -5.09 -25.85
N ILE A 486 -15.13 -4.63 -24.61
CA ILE A 486 -14.18 -5.20 -23.66
C ILE A 486 -14.88 -6.16 -22.70
N TYR A 487 -14.19 -7.26 -22.40
CA TYR A 487 -14.59 -8.30 -21.47
C TYR A 487 -13.48 -8.47 -20.43
N LEU A 488 -13.87 -8.83 -19.22
CA LEU A 488 -12.97 -9.08 -18.12
C LEU A 488 -13.08 -10.53 -17.65
N TRP A 489 -11.94 -11.14 -17.34
CA TRP A 489 -11.88 -12.50 -16.82
C TRP A 489 -12.51 -12.62 -15.44
N ASN A 490 -13.13 -13.76 -15.17
CA ASN A 490 -13.79 -13.98 -13.89
C ASN A 490 -12.79 -14.00 -12.73
N ASN A 491 -11.65 -14.67 -12.85
CA ASN A 491 -10.66 -14.76 -11.78
C ASN A 491 -9.28 -14.25 -12.21
N ILE A 492 -8.45 -13.91 -11.22
CA ILE A 492 -7.03 -13.54 -11.42
C ILE A 492 -6.24 -14.73 -11.99
N GLU A 493 -6.57 -15.94 -11.55
CA GLU A 493 -5.97 -17.19 -12.02
C GLU A 493 -6.20 -17.36 -13.54
N ASP A 494 -7.41 -17.04 -14.03
CA ASP A 494 -7.75 -17.10 -15.45
C ASP A 494 -6.83 -16.21 -16.30
N VAL A 495 -6.55 -14.99 -15.82
CA VAL A 495 -5.62 -14.05 -16.49
C VAL A 495 -4.23 -14.69 -16.66
N THR A 496 -3.72 -15.30 -15.59
CA THR A 496 -2.39 -15.93 -15.57
C THR A 496 -2.31 -17.10 -16.55
N HIS A 497 -3.40 -17.88 -16.69
CA HIS A 497 -3.46 -18.96 -17.67
C HIS A 497 -3.55 -18.45 -19.11
N VAL A 498 -4.37 -17.41 -19.35
CA VAL A 498 -4.60 -16.80 -20.66
C VAL A 498 -3.33 -16.12 -21.18
N GLU A 499 -2.51 -15.50 -20.32
CA GLU A 499 -1.26 -14.84 -20.71
C GLU A 499 -0.30 -15.75 -21.51
N LYS A 500 -0.32 -17.06 -21.24
CA LYS A 500 0.51 -18.04 -21.95
C LYS A 500 0.11 -18.21 -23.43
N PHE A 501 -1.10 -17.80 -23.79
CA PHE A 501 -1.70 -17.95 -25.13
C PHE A 501 -1.81 -16.61 -25.90
N ILE A 502 -1.41 -15.48 -25.30
CA ILE A 502 -1.43 -14.20 -26.00
C ILE A 502 -0.38 -14.22 -27.12
N GLY A 503 -0.82 -13.91 -28.35
CA GLY A 503 0.03 -13.96 -29.54
C GLY A 503 0.43 -15.39 -29.97
N LYS A 504 -0.10 -16.44 -29.33
CA LYS A 504 0.15 -17.85 -29.66
C LYS A 504 -1.17 -18.60 -29.77
N GLU A 505 -1.51 -19.07 -30.97
CA GLU A 505 -2.74 -19.87 -31.17
C GLU A 505 -2.74 -21.18 -30.37
N ARG A 506 -1.57 -21.84 -30.28
CA ARG A 506 -1.43 -23.15 -29.62
C ARG A 506 -0.13 -23.23 -28.82
N VAL A 507 -0.21 -23.96 -27.70
CA VAL A 507 0.97 -24.34 -26.90
C VAL A 507 1.17 -25.84 -27.04
N MET A 508 2.40 -26.25 -27.35
CA MET A 508 2.78 -27.65 -27.52
C MET A 508 3.53 -28.13 -26.28
N ILE A 509 3.00 -29.13 -25.58
CA ILE A 509 3.59 -29.71 -24.37
C ILE A 509 4.01 -31.16 -24.67
N SER A 510 5.20 -31.56 -24.25
CA SER A 510 5.65 -32.95 -24.43
C SER A 510 4.85 -33.91 -23.54
N LYS A 511 4.73 -35.19 -23.91
CA LYS A 511 4.09 -36.18 -23.02
C LYS A 511 4.81 -36.35 -21.68
N ALA A 512 6.13 -36.15 -21.66
CA ALA A 512 6.94 -36.27 -20.45
C ALA A 512 6.66 -35.12 -19.46
N ASP A 513 6.41 -33.92 -19.98
CA ASP A 513 6.18 -32.71 -19.16
C ASP A 513 4.69 -32.51 -18.81
N TRP A 514 3.78 -33.18 -19.50
CA TRP A 514 2.33 -33.07 -19.26
C TRP A 514 1.91 -33.32 -17.80
N PRO A 515 2.44 -34.33 -17.08
CA PRO A 515 2.10 -34.54 -15.67
C PRO A 515 2.50 -33.38 -14.73
N GLN A 516 3.42 -32.51 -15.15
CA GLN A 516 3.84 -31.33 -14.37
C GLN A 516 2.97 -30.09 -14.68
N GLN A 517 2.09 -30.17 -15.68
CA GLN A 517 1.22 -29.08 -16.15
C GLN A 517 -0.27 -29.33 -15.82
N LEU A 518 -0.59 -30.48 -15.22
CA LEU A 518 -1.87 -30.83 -14.60
C LEU A 518 -1.93 -30.29 -13.18
#